data_AF-E1JYQ6-F1
#
_entry.id   AF-E1JYQ6-F1
#
_cell.length_a   1.000
_cell.length_b   1.000
_cell.length_c   1.000
_cell.angle_alpha   90.00
_cell.angle_beta   90.00
_cell.angle_gamma   90.00
#
_symmetry.space_group_name_H-M   'P 1'
#
loop_
_entity.id
_entity.type
_entity.pdbx_description
1 polymer ?
#
loop_
_entity_poly.entity_id
_entity_poly.type
_entity_poly.pdbx_seq_one_letter_code
_entity_poly.pdbx_strand_id
1 'polypeptide(L)' 'MPDGTKRADIRPGLPVSIVLKKDQRTGALTEGVVKDILTKSPYHSRGIKVRLTDGQIGRVRLIRSPG' A
#
# COMPACT_ATOMS: atom_id res chain seq x y z
N MET A 1 -6.45 -12.56 3.65
CA MET A 1 -6.42 -11.31 2.86
C MET A 1 -5.00 -11.11 2.37
N PRO A 2 -4.76 -10.62 1.14
CA PRO A 2 -3.40 -10.51 0.63
C PRO A 2 -2.60 -9.38 1.31
N ASP A 3 -1.34 -9.64 1.67
CA ASP A 3 -0.49 -8.81 2.55
C ASP A 3 0.23 -7.63 1.83
N GLY A 4 -0.19 -7.32 0.60
CA GLY A 4 0.37 -6.19 -0.17
C GLY A 4 1.84 -6.32 -0.57
N THR A 5 2.42 -7.52 -0.55
CA THR A 5 3.83 -7.79 -0.89
C THR A 5 4.07 -8.07 -2.37
N LYS A 6 3.03 -8.50 -3.10
CA LYS A 6 3.08 -8.76 -4.54
C LYS A 6 2.49 -7.57 -5.29
N ARG A 7 3.21 -7.12 -6.32
CA ARG A 7 2.77 -6.03 -7.20
C ARG A 7 1.50 -6.39 -7.99
N ALA A 8 1.35 -7.65 -8.38
CA ALA A 8 0.21 -8.14 -9.16
C ALA A 8 -1.14 -7.96 -8.45
N ASP A 9 -1.13 -7.96 -7.12
CA ASP A 9 -2.32 -7.86 -6.27
C ASP A 9 -2.75 -6.40 -6.04
N ILE A 10 -1.93 -5.43 -6.47
CA ILE A 10 -2.16 -4.01 -6.23
C ILE A 10 -2.36 -3.30 -7.56
N ARG A 11 -3.43 -2.50 -7.64
CA ARG A 11 -3.81 -1.73 -8.82
C ARG A 11 -4.27 -0.34 -8.39
N PRO A 12 -4.10 0.70 -9.23
CA PRO A 12 -4.77 1.98 -9.01
C PRO A 12 -6.28 1.81 -8.82
N GLY A 13 -6.87 2.56 -7.91
CA GLY A 13 -8.29 2.44 -7.51
C GLY A 13 -8.56 1.42 -6.41
N LEU A 14 -7.58 0.62 -6.00
CA LEU A 14 -7.75 -0.37 -4.93
C LEU A 14 -7.69 0.29 -3.54
N PRO A 15 -8.65 0.03 -2.63
CA PRO A 15 -8.56 0.47 -1.25
C PRO A 15 -7.52 -0.38 -0.50
N VAL A 16 -6.60 0.30 0.20
CA VAL A 16 -5.47 -0.31 0.89
C VAL A 16 -5.20 0.39 2.21
N SER A 17 -4.52 -0.32 3.11
CA SER A 17 -3.91 0.27 4.29
C SER A 17 -2.40 0.29 4.11
N ILE A 18 -1.81 1.47 4.22
CA ILE A 18 -0.37 1.70 4.09
C ILE A 18 0.24 2.12 5.42
N VAL A 19 1.52 1.83 5.60
CA VAL A 19 2.32 2.49 6.66
C VAL A 19 3.11 3.63 6.04
N LEU A 20 2.93 4.84 6.57
CA LEU A 20 3.69 6.03 6.19
C LEU A 20 5.07 6.01 6.83
N LYS A 21 6.03 6.77 6.28
CA LYS A 21 7.39 6.85 6.85
C LYS A 21 7.38 7.29 8.32
N LYS A 22 6.56 8.29 8.65
CA LYS A 22 6.40 8.82 10.02
C LYS A 22 5.85 7.77 10.99
N ASP A 23 5.05 6.84 10.47
CA ASP A 23 4.36 5.80 11.25
C ASP A 23 5.10 4.46 11.26
N GLN A 24 6.29 4.36 10.66
CA GLN A 24 7.08 3.12 10.65
C GLN A 24 7.49 2.66 12.06
N ARG A 25 7.64 3.60 13.02
CA ARG A 25 7.98 3.28 14.42
C ARG A 25 6.76 2.82 15.22
N THR A 26 5.59 3.40 14.94
CA THR A 26 4.35 3.12 15.68
C THR A 26 3.56 1.96 15.08
N GLY A 27 3.79 1.66 13.79
CA GLY A 27 3.00 0.69 13.04
C GLY A 27 1.62 1.20 12.65
N ALA A 28 1.32 2.48 12.85
CA ALA A 28 0.02 3.04 12.52
C ALA A 28 -0.24 2.92 11.00
N LEU A 29 -1.45 2.48 10.66
CA LEU A 29 -1.88 2.29 9.29
C LEU A 29 -2.77 3.45 8.86
N THR A 30 -2.53 3.94 7.66
CA THR A 30 -3.35 4.94 6.99
C THR A 30 -4.12 4.27 5.87
N GLU A 31 -5.42 4.46 5.85
CA GLU A 31 -6.29 3.94 4.81
C GLU A 31 -6.38 4.92 3.66
N GLY A 32 -6.52 4.39 2.45
CA GLY A 32 -6.84 5.18 1.29
C GLY A 32 -6.87 4.37 0.02
N VAL A 33 -6.98 5.07 -1.10
CA VAL A 33 -7.09 4.45 -2.43
C VAL A 33 -5.78 4.62 -3.18
N VAL A 34 -5.27 3.56 -3.79
CA VAL A 34 -4.03 3.61 -4.58
C VAL A 34 -4.23 4.52 -5.79
N LYS A 35 -3.32 5.48 -5.97
CA LYS A 35 -3.17 6.29 -7.17
C LYS A 35 -2.07 5.75 -8.07
N ASP A 36 -0.85 5.69 -7.54
CA ASP A 36 0.34 5.25 -8.30
C ASP A 36 1.06 4.11 -7.59
N ILE A 37 1.61 3.17 -8.36
CA ILE A 37 2.48 2.12 -7.85
C ILE A 37 3.93 2.51 -8.09
N LEU A 38 4.70 2.70 -7.01
CA LEU A 38 6.08 3.20 -7.07
C LEU A 38 7.13 2.07 -7.04
N THR A 39 6.74 0.85 -6.69
CA THR A 39 7.64 -0.32 -6.74
C THR A 39 7.58 -0.98 -8.11
N LYS A 40 8.74 -1.09 -8.76
CA LYS A 40 8.88 -1.75 -10.07
C LYS A 40 8.97 -3.28 -9.95
N SER A 41 9.65 -3.78 -8.92
CA SER A 41 9.81 -5.22 -8.69
C SER A 41 8.47 -5.93 -8.45
N PRO A 42 8.31 -7.17 -8.91
CA PRO A 42 7.07 -7.93 -8.75
C PRO A 42 6.77 -8.30 -7.29
N TYR A 43 7.81 -8.36 -6.43
CA TYR A 43 7.71 -8.69 -5.02
C TYR A 43 8.56 -7.76 -4.17
N HIS A 44 8.08 -7.43 -2.97
CA HIS A 44 8.83 -6.71 -1.96
C HIS A 44 8.41 -7.15 -0.54
N SER A 45 9.38 -7.64 0.25
CA SER A 45 9.12 -8.19 1.60
C SER A 45 8.45 -7.22 2.56
N ARG A 46 8.79 -5.92 2.48
CA ARG A 46 8.17 -4.86 3.31
C ARG A 46 6.92 -4.23 2.67
N GLY A 47 6.32 -4.88 1.68
CA GLY A 47 5.18 -4.35 0.95
C GLY A 47 5.55 -3.46 -0.23
N ILE A 48 4.62 -3.37 -1.17
CA ILE A 48 4.73 -2.51 -2.36
C ILE A 48 4.56 -1.06 -1.94
N LYS A 49 5.48 -0.20 -2.38
CA LYS A 49 5.36 1.25 -2.21
C LYS A 49 4.34 1.80 -3.19
N VAL A 50 3.37 2.56 -2.68
CA VAL A 50 2.31 3.22 -3.45
C VAL A 50 2.18 4.69 -3.03
N ARG A 51 1.57 5.48 -3.92
CA ARG A 51 1.01 6.79 -3.61
C ARG A 51 -0.51 6.65 -3.54
N LEU A 52 -1.14 7.23 -2.52
CA LEU A 52 -2.58 7.32 -2.40
C LEU A 52 -3.15 8.51 -3.19
N THR A 53 -4.46 8.53 -3.40
CA THR A 53 -5.17 9.61 -4.11
C THR A 53 -5.01 10.98 -3.46
N ASP A 54 -4.87 11.02 -2.14
CA ASP A 54 -4.60 12.22 -1.33
C ASP A 54 -3.13 12.68 -1.37
N GLY A 55 -2.25 11.99 -2.11
CA GLY A 55 -0.83 12.31 -2.26
C GLY A 55 0.09 11.66 -1.23
N GLN A 56 -0.44 10.96 -0.22
CA GLN A 56 0.38 10.28 0.78
C GLN A 56 1.13 9.09 0.19
N ILE A 57 2.36 8.84 0.67
CA ILE A 57 3.23 7.79 0.16
C ILE A 57 3.63 6.84 1.30
N GLY A 58 3.42 5.55 1.09
CA GLY A 58 3.75 4.52 2.07
C GLY A 58 3.88 3.13 1.47
N ARG A 59 4.03 2.14 2.35
CA ARG A 59 4.13 0.72 1.99
C ARG A 59 2.81 0.02 2.30
N VAL A 60 2.25 -0.69 1.33
CA VAL A 60 1.02 -1.47 1.55
C VAL A 60 1.29 -2.57 2.57
N ARG A 61 0.39 -2.66 3.56
CA ARG A 61 0.35 -3.72 4.58
C ARG A 61 -0.88 -4.59 4.46
N LEU A 62 -2.01 -3.99 4.07
CA LEU A 62 -3.26 -4.71 3.88
C LEU A 62 -3.93 -4.23 2.60
N ILE A 63 -4.43 -5.17 1.81
CA ILE A 63 -5.36 -4.89 0.72
C ILE A 63 -6.76 -5.04 1.28
N ARG A 64 -7.57 -3.97 1.20
CA ARG A 64 -8.99 -4.02 1.57
C ARG A 64 -9.73 -4.56 0.34
N SER A 65 -10.42 -5.68 0.47
CA SER A 65 -11.42 -6.05 -0.55
C SER A 65 -12.61 -5.12 -0.40
N PRO A 66 -13.17 -4.55 -1.49
CA PRO A 66 -14.54 -4.07 -1.44
C PRO A 66 -15.42 -5.29 -1.13
N GLY A 67 -16.23 -5.18 -0.07
CA GLY A 67 -17.30 -6.14 0.20
C GLY A 67 -18.41 -6.02 -0.82
#